data_AF-A0A7S0AFM6-F1
#
_entry.id   AF-A0A7S0AFM6-F1
#
_cell.length_a   1.000
_cell.length_b   1.000
_cell.length_c   1.000
_cell.angle_alpha   90.00
_cell.angle_beta   90.00
_cell.angle_gamma   90.00
#
_symmetry.space_group_name_H-M   'P 1'
#
loop_
_entity.id
_entity.type
_entity.pdbx_description
1 polymer ?
#
loop_
_entity_poly.entity_id
_entity_poly.type
_entity_poly.pdbx_seq_one_letter_code
_entity_poly.pdbx_strand_id
1 'polypeptide(L)'
;VQTAMPDTFRSARRRSNVRANIFAFECIVVLATFVWAMHRRLATTAPTRFVVLASMGIVYFARLNFMSRYLLQRELTVEELTVVIVVWLPSILCSFVYFSSMDDDLPISQIIILSGFYLLGSFLNTYSEYQRKKWKQYPQSNGRCYTAGLFSLSRNINYFGDVVLFAAWAGTTGCWINAWAPILMALTFWFHHIPDKEMYLAKRYGRYWSEYLEQTPYALIPCIC
;
A
#
# COMPACT_ATOMS: atom_id res chain seq x y z
N VAL A 1 -28.59 21.05 20.41
CA VAL A 1 -27.13 21.33 20.39
C VAL A 1 -26.49 20.34 19.46
N GLN A 2 -26.16 20.78 18.25
CA GLN A 2 -25.58 19.96 17.19
C GLN A 2 -24.09 19.80 17.52
N THR A 3 -23.72 18.69 18.15
CA THR A 3 -22.31 18.36 18.41
C THR A 3 -21.65 18.09 17.05
N ALA A 4 -20.87 19.05 16.56
CA ALA A 4 -19.95 18.83 15.47
C ALA A 4 -19.03 17.68 15.85
N MET A 5 -19.20 16.52 15.21
CA MET A 5 -18.24 15.42 15.35
C MET A 5 -16.91 15.89 14.79
N PRO A 6 -15.79 15.49 15.40
CA PRO A 6 -14.47 15.87 14.91
C PRO A 6 -14.29 15.28 13.50
N ASP A 7 -13.73 16.06 12.59
CA ASP A 7 -13.39 15.70 11.21
C ASP A 7 -12.32 14.57 11.17
N THR A 8 -12.63 13.37 11.67
CA THR A 8 -11.62 12.34 11.97
C THR A 8 -11.55 11.24 10.92
N PHE A 9 -11.58 11.61 9.64
CA PHE A 9 -10.98 10.76 8.62
C PHE A 9 -10.11 11.60 7.69
N ARG A 10 -8.81 11.66 8.02
CA ARG A 10 -7.74 11.99 7.07
C ARG A 10 -7.89 13.35 6.36
N SER A 11 -8.43 14.35 7.06
CA SER A 11 -8.92 15.62 6.49
C SER A 11 -7.95 16.80 6.66
N ALA A 12 -7.02 16.74 7.62
CA ALA A 12 -6.12 17.88 7.89
C ALA A 12 -5.10 18.07 6.75
N ARG A 13 -5.19 19.22 6.06
CA ARG A 13 -4.21 19.64 5.07
C ARG A 13 -2.86 19.85 5.76
N ARG A 14 -1.79 19.33 5.17
CA ARG A 14 -0.43 19.43 5.72
C ARG A 14 -0.03 20.88 5.97
N ARG A 15 0.24 21.24 7.24
CA ARG A 15 0.72 22.58 7.64
C ARG A 15 2.24 22.73 7.57
N SER A 16 2.99 21.65 7.79
CA SER A 16 4.46 21.65 7.80
C SER A 16 5.03 20.35 7.25
N ASN A 17 6.27 20.39 6.75
CA ASN A 17 6.99 19.22 6.23
C ASN A 17 7.71 18.40 7.31
N VAL A 18 7.68 18.82 8.58
CA VAL A 18 8.38 18.12 9.68
C VAL A 18 8.00 16.63 9.73
N ARG A 19 6.70 16.31 9.84
CA ARG A 19 6.24 14.90 9.89
C ARG A 19 6.58 14.12 8.63
N ALA A 20 6.55 14.76 7.46
CA ALA A 20 6.93 14.11 6.21
C ALA A 20 8.43 13.81 6.15
N ASN A 21 9.27 14.67 6.73
CA ASN A 21 10.72 14.46 6.81
C ASN A 21 11.07 13.38 7.83
N ILE A 22 10.39 13.35 8.98
CA ILE A 22 10.50 12.24 9.95
C ILE A 22 10.15 10.92 9.26
N PHE A 23 8.99 10.86 8.59
CA PHE A 23 8.57 9.69 7.83
C PHE A 23 9.60 9.24 6.78
N ALA A 24 10.21 10.19 6.05
CA ALA A 24 11.24 9.86 5.08
C ALA A 24 12.51 9.31 5.73
N PHE A 25 12.92 9.89 6.86
CA PHE A 25 14.06 9.40 7.62
C PHE A 25 13.81 7.98 8.14
N GLU A 26 12.64 7.72 8.73
CA GLU A 26 12.24 6.39 9.18
C GLU A 26 12.24 5.38 8.01
N CYS A 27 11.70 5.76 6.85
CA CYS A 27 11.76 4.96 5.64
C CYS A 27 13.19 4.59 5.24
N ILE A 28 14.11 5.55 5.29
CA ILE A 28 15.53 5.32 4.96
C ILE A 28 16.17 4.36 5.95
N VAL A 29 15.94 4.53 7.25
CA VAL A 29 16.50 3.66 8.29
C VAL A 29 16.00 2.23 8.14
N VAL A 30 14.69 2.04 7.95
CA VAL A 30 14.09 0.72 7.76
C VAL A 30 14.61 0.07 6.48
N LEU A 31 14.65 0.80 5.37
CA LEU A 31 15.17 0.29 4.09
C LEU A 31 16.65 -0.10 4.21
N ALA A 32 17.50 0.75 4.79
CA ALA A 32 18.92 0.48 4.96
C ALA A 32 19.14 -0.76 5.81
N THR A 33 18.39 -0.91 6.90
CA THR A 33 18.44 -2.09 7.78
C THR A 33 18.02 -3.36 7.03
N PHE A 34 16.93 -3.29 6.26
CA PHE A 34 16.46 -4.41 5.45
C PHE A 34 17.48 -4.83 4.40
N VAL A 35 18.02 -3.89 3.62
CA VAL A 35 19.00 -4.17 2.57
C VAL A 35 20.29 -4.72 3.18
N TRP A 36 20.77 -4.15 4.28
CA TRP A 36 21.95 -4.65 4.99
C TRP A 36 21.74 -6.10 5.48
N ALA A 37 20.62 -6.37 6.14
CA ALA A 37 20.30 -7.71 6.63
C ALA A 37 20.13 -8.72 5.48
N MET A 38 19.55 -8.29 4.35
CA MET A 38 19.43 -9.13 3.15
C MET A 38 20.73 -9.39 2.45
N HIS A 39 21.62 -8.41 2.39
CA HIS A 39 22.95 -8.62 1.86
C HIS A 39 23.69 -9.69 2.67
N ARG A 40 23.64 -9.62 4.01
CA ARG A 40 24.31 -10.58 4.90
C ARG A 40 23.81 -12.01 4.75
N ARG A 41 22.58 -12.19 4.27
CA ARG A 41 21.95 -13.50 4.18
C ARG A 41 22.02 -14.13 2.79
N LEU A 42 21.83 -13.33 1.74
CA LEU A 42 21.61 -13.83 0.37
C LEU A 42 22.63 -13.36 -0.65
N ALA A 43 23.48 -12.37 -0.36
CA ALA A 43 24.36 -11.80 -1.39
C ALA A 43 25.34 -12.82 -1.98
N THR A 44 25.70 -13.86 -1.22
CA THR A 44 26.62 -14.92 -1.67
C THR A 44 25.90 -16.14 -2.24
N THR A 45 24.75 -16.52 -1.68
CA THR A 45 24.03 -17.76 -2.05
C THR A 45 23.02 -17.54 -3.16
N ALA A 46 22.36 -16.39 -3.20
CA ALA A 46 21.31 -16.06 -4.17
C ALA A 46 21.38 -14.57 -4.55
N PRO A 47 22.42 -14.18 -5.31
CA PRO A 47 22.70 -12.77 -5.60
C PRO A 47 21.58 -12.12 -6.42
N THR A 48 20.94 -12.86 -7.35
CA THR A 48 19.86 -12.32 -8.18
C THR A 48 18.64 -12.02 -7.31
N ARG A 49 18.25 -12.96 -6.44
CA ARG A 49 17.15 -12.79 -5.49
C ARG A 49 17.41 -11.64 -4.53
N PHE A 50 18.63 -11.50 -4.02
CA PHE A 50 19.02 -10.36 -3.21
C PHE A 50 18.80 -9.02 -3.95
N VAL A 51 19.31 -8.89 -5.16
CA VAL A 51 19.18 -7.65 -5.97
C VAL A 51 17.71 -7.32 -6.22
N VAL A 52 16.89 -8.32 -6.55
CA VAL A 52 15.44 -8.13 -6.79
C VAL A 52 14.72 -7.71 -5.51
N LEU A 53 14.96 -8.38 -4.38
CA LEU A 53 14.36 -8.02 -3.08
C LEU A 53 14.75 -6.61 -2.63
N ALA A 54 16.03 -6.25 -2.78
CA ALA A 54 16.53 -4.92 -2.45
C ALA A 54 15.90 -3.86 -3.36
N SER A 55 15.77 -4.14 -4.66
CA SER A 55 15.13 -3.25 -5.64
C SER A 55 13.65 -3.04 -5.33
N MET A 56 12.92 -4.12 -4.98
CA MET A 56 11.54 -4.04 -4.51
C MET A 56 11.44 -3.17 -3.24
N GLY A 57 12.38 -3.30 -2.31
CA GLY A 57 12.47 -2.40 -1.14
C GLY A 57 12.61 -0.93 -1.54
N ILE A 58 13.61 -0.61 -2.36
CA ILE A 58 13.89 0.76 -2.81
C ILE A 58 12.67 1.37 -3.50
N VAL A 59 12.05 0.64 -4.44
CA VAL A 59 10.87 1.09 -5.17
C VAL A 59 9.70 1.32 -4.21
N TYR A 60 9.45 0.42 -3.26
CA TYR A 60 8.35 0.55 -2.30
C TYR A 60 8.49 1.81 -1.45
N PHE A 61 9.65 2.03 -0.83
CA PHE A 61 9.88 3.19 0.03
C PHE A 61 9.91 4.51 -0.74
N ALA A 62 10.41 4.51 -1.99
CA ALA A 62 10.28 5.66 -2.88
C ALA A 62 8.80 5.97 -3.15
N ARG A 63 7.99 4.94 -3.42
CA ARG A 63 6.54 5.06 -3.62
C ARG A 63 5.83 5.62 -2.39
N LEU A 64 6.14 5.13 -1.19
CA LEU A 64 5.56 5.64 0.06
C LEU A 64 5.84 7.15 0.23
N ASN A 65 7.07 7.58 -0.04
CA ASN A 65 7.46 8.98 0.07
C ASN A 65 6.80 9.86 -1.01
N PHE A 66 6.70 9.36 -2.24
CA PHE A 66 5.96 10.02 -3.32
C PHE A 66 4.47 10.14 -2.99
N MET A 67 3.87 9.05 -2.51
CA MET A 67 2.46 8.97 -2.16
C MET A 67 2.12 9.96 -1.04
N SER A 68 2.93 10.00 0.02
CA SER A 68 2.80 10.95 1.13
C SER A 68 2.97 12.41 0.69
N ARG A 69 3.98 12.75 -0.13
CA ARG A 69 4.30 14.15 -0.46
C ARG A 69 3.47 14.72 -1.60
N TYR A 70 3.14 13.88 -2.57
CA TYR A 70 2.50 14.34 -3.78
C TYR A 70 1.03 13.91 -3.82
N LEU A 71 0.71 12.63 -3.72
CA LEU A 71 -0.64 12.16 -4.00
C LEU A 71 -1.62 12.40 -2.84
N LEU A 72 -1.17 12.20 -1.61
CA LEU A 72 -1.98 12.30 -0.39
C LEU A 72 -1.40 13.38 0.53
N GLN A 73 -1.54 14.65 0.14
CA GLN A 73 -1.05 15.84 0.88
C GLN A 73 -1.86 16.14 2.17
N ARG A 74 -2.04 15.13 3.00
CA ARG A 74 -2.59 15.25 4.35
C ARG A 74 -1.50 15.17 5.40
N GLU A 75 -1.84 15.58 6.60
CA GLU A 75 -1.02 15.29 7.77
C GLU A 75 -0.95 13.78 7.98
N LEU A 76 0.28 13.28 8.09
CA LEU A 76 0.52 11.92 8.55
C LEU A 76 0.07 11.86 10.01
N THR A 77 -0.76 10.87 10.29
CA THR A 77 -1.22 10.57 11.64
C THR A 77 -0.06 10.00 12.46
N VAL A 78 -0.13 10.11 13.79
CA VAL A 78 0.93 9.59 14.66
C VAL A 78 0.99 8.07 14.55
N GLU A 79 -0.16 7.44 14.33
CA GLU A 79 -0.33 6.02 14.08
C GLU A 79 0.37 5.58 12.78
N GLU A 80 0.27 6.36 11.71
CA GLU A 80 0.98 6.09 10.45
C GLU A 80 2.51 6.19 10.60
N LEU A 81 3.00 7.13 11.41
CA LEU A 81 4.44 7.28 11.70
C LEU A 81 4.95 6.15 12.60
N THR A 82 4.24 5.87 13.70
CA THR A 82 4.72 4.95 14.74
C THR A 82 4.35 3.50 14.46
N VAL A 83 3.06 3.19 14.33
CA VAL A 83 2.60 1.80 14.20
C VAL A 83 2.94 1.24 12.83
N VAL A 84 2.69 2.00 11.76
CA VAL A 84 2.88 1.46 10.40
C VAL A 84 4.35 1.37 10.02
N ILE A 85 5.13 2.45 10.18
CA ILE A 85 6.51 2.50 9.71
C ILE A 85 7.52 1.92 10.71
N VAL A 86 7.28 2.03 12.03
CA VAL A 86 8.25 1.55 13.03
C VAL A 86 7.93 0.13 13.51
N VAL A 87 6.66 -0.30 13.49
CA VAL A 87 6.27 -1.64 13.97
C VAL A 87 5.89 -2.57 12.83
N TRP A 88 4.86 -2.24 12.07
CA TRP A 88 4.24 -3.14 11.11
C TRP A 88 5.17 -3.48 9.94
N LEU A 89 5.66 -2.46 9.24
CA LEU A 89 6.51 -2.64 8.07
C LEU A 89 7.87 -3.31 8.42
N PRO A 90 8.56 -2.92 9.51
CA PRO A 90 9.75 -3.64 9.95
C PRO A 90 9.46 -5.09 10.33
N SER A 91 8.31 -5.41 10.93
CA SER A 91 7.94 -6.80 11.24
C SER A 91 7.83 -7.65 9.97
N ILE A 92 7.21 -7.12 8.91
CA ILE A 92 7.15 -7.80 7.61
C ILE A 92 8.55 -7.99 7.02
N LEU A 93 9.36 -6.94 7.00
CA LEU A 93 10.70 -6.98 6.41
C LEU A 93 11.66 -7.87 7.21
N CYS A 94 11.56 -7.88 8.53
CA CYS A 94 12.28 -8.80 9.41
C CYS A 94 11.85 -10.25 9.14
N SER A 95 10.57 -10.52 8.90
CA SER A 95 10.11 -11.85 8.48
C SER A 95 10.68 -12.25 7.12
N PHE A 96 10.63 -11.35 6.13
CA PHE A 96 11.20 -11.60 4.81
C PHE A 96 12.69 -11.92 4.93
N VAL A 97 13.37 -11.20 5.83
CA VAL A 97 14.75 -11.46 6.14
C VAL A 97 14.92 -12.84 6.77
N TYR A 98 14.21 -13.10 7.87
CA TYR A 98 14.39 -14.26 8.73
C TYR A 98 13.96 -15.59 8.10
N PHE A 99 12.95 -15.58 7.24
CA PHE A 99 12.40 -16.76 6.58
C PHE A 99 12.78 -16.88 5.11
N SER A 100 13.56 -15.97 4.53
CA SER A 100 14.04 -16.16 3.16
C SER A 100 14.81 -17.48 3.04
N SER A 101 14.51 -18.24 1.97
CA SER A 101 15.24 -19.46 1.66
C SER A 101 16.71 -19.12 1.43
N MET A 102 17.62 -19.96 1.93
CA MET A 102 19.06 -19.84 1.71
C MET A 102 19.54 -20.68 0.52
N ASP A 103 18.64 -21.35 -0.19
CA ASP A 103 18.93 -22.11 -1.40
C ASP A 103 19.38 -21.16 -2.54
N ASP A 104 19.84 -21.74 -3.66
CA ASP A 104 20.20 -20.99 -4.86
C ASP A 104 19.06 -20.09 -5.37
N ASP A 105 19.38 -19.23 -6.33
CA ASP A 105 18.42 -18.31 -6.94
C ASP A 105 17.16 -19.02 -7.45
N LEU A 106 16.02 -18.31 -7.36
CA LEU A 106 14.78 -18.80 -7.96
C LEU A 106 14.95 -18.89 -9.48
N PRO A 107 14.22 -19.81 -10.15
CA PRO A 107 14.20 -19.85 -11.61
C PRO A 107 13.87 -18.48 -12.18
N ILE A 108 14.58 -18.07 -13.24
CA ILE A 108 14.42 -16.75 -13.87
C ILE A 108 12.95 -16.46 -14.25
N SER A 109 12.23 -17.48 -14.72
CA SER A 109 10.80 -17.36 -15.03
C SER A 109 9.96 -16.93 -13.80
N GLN A 110 10.24 -17.51 -12.63
CA GLN A 110 9.57 -17.11 -11.38
C GLN A 110 9.94 -15.69 -10.98
N ILE A 111 11.21 -15.29 -11.11
CA ILE A 111 11.66 -13.92 -10.83
C ILE A 111 10.93 -12.91 -11.73
N ILE A 112 10.78 -13.21 -13.02
CA ILE A 112 10.07 -12.35 -13.98
C ILE A 112 8.59 -12.24 -13.59
N ILE A 113 7.93 -13.37 -13.29
CA ILE A 113 6.51 -13.38 -12.91
C ILE A 113 6.28 -12.57 -11.64
N LEU A 114 7.08 -12.81 -10.59
CA LEU A 114 6.97 -12.10 -9.32
C LEU A 114 7.28 -10.61 -9.47
N SER A 115 8.30 -10.25 -10.24
CA SER A 115 8.59 -8.84 -10.55
C SER A 115 7.43 -8.19 -11.31
N GLY A 116 6.80 -8.90 -12.25
CA GLY A 116 5.62 -8.45 -12.97
C GLY A 116 4.44 -8.17 -12.04
N PHE A 117 4.12 -9.09 -11.12
CA PHE A 117 3.07 -8.88 -10.13
C PHE A 117 3.39 -7.73 -9.16
N TYR A 118 4.65 -7.60 -8.74
CA TYR A 118 5.08 -6.49 -7.90
C TYR A 118 4.86 -5.14 -8.59
N LEU A 119 5.23 -5.04 -9.87
CA LEU A 119 5.02 -3.83 -10.68
C LEU A 119 3.53 -3.57 -10.92
N LEU A 120 2.74 -4.61 -11.20
CA LEU A 120 1.29 -4.49 -11.37
C LEU A 120 0.63 -3.97 -10.08
N GLY A 121 0.97 -4.55 -8.92
CA GLY A 121 0.46 -4.09 -7.63
C GLY A 121 0.84 -2.63 -7.34
N SER A 122 2.10 -2.27 -7.62
CA SER A 122 2.58 -0.88 -7.53
C SER A 122 1.80 0.07 -8.43
N PHE A 123 1.53 -0.34 -9.67
CA PHE A 123 0.75 0.43 -10.64
C PHE A 123 -0.70 0.61 -10.18
N LEU A 124 -1.39 -0.47 -9.80
CA LEU A 124 -2.77 -0.42 -9.32
C LEU A 124 -2.92 0.50 -8.11
N ASN A 125 -1.98 0.43 -7.16
CA ASN A 125 -1.98 1.32 -6.00
C ASN A 125 -1.72 2.78 -6.39
N THR A 126 -0.66 3.03 -7.15
CA THR A 126 -0.19 4.41 -7.37
C THR A 126 -1.01 5.16 -8.39
N TYR A 127 -1.34 4.48 -9.49
CA TYR A 127 -2.03 5.10 -10.61
C TYR A 127 -3.50 5.38 -10.28
N SER A 128 -4.19 4.50 -9.54
CA SER A 128 -5.56 4.75 -9.11
C SER A 128 -5.66 6.01 -8.23
N GLU A 129 -4.69 6.20 -7.33
CA GLU A 129 -4.58 7.40 -6.49
C GLU A 129 -4.25 8.65 -7.29
N TYR A 130 -3.37 8.54 -8.29
CA TYR A 130 -3.10 9.63 -9.22
C TYR A 130 -4.34 10.05 -10.02
N GLN A 131 -5.09 9.08 -10.57
CA GLN A 131 -6.34 9.34 -11.29
C GLN A 131 -7.34 10.09 -10.40
N ARG A 132 -7.52 9.62 -9.16
CA ARG A 132 -8.40 10.26 -8.17
C ARG A 132 -7.94 11.68 -7.82
N LYS A 133 -6.64 11.89 -7.61
CA LYS A 133 -6.09 13.22 -7.32
C LYS A 133 -6.34 14.18 -8.49
N LYS A 134 -6.03 13.77 -9.72
CA LYS A 134 -6.25 14.57 -10.92
C LYS A 134 -7.72 14.97 -11.07
N TRP A 135 -8.63 14.02 -10.85
CA TRP A 135 -10.06 14.30 -10.92
C TRP A 135 -10.53 15.32 -9.87
N LYS A 136 -9.98 15.27 -8.65
CA LYS A 136 -10.31 16.23 -7.57
C LYS A 136 -9.86 17.67 -7.85
N GLN A 137 -9.12 17.93 -8.92
CA GLN A 137 -8.73 19.30 -9.32
C GLN A 137 -9.84 20.02 -10.09
N TYR A 138 -10.83 19.28 -10.62
CA TYR A 138 -11.92 19.86 -11.38
C TYR A 138 -13.03 20.41 -10.46
N PRO A 139 -13.56 21.63 -10.68
CA PRO A 139 -14.65 22.19 -9.87
C PRO A 139 -15.89 21.28 -9.80
N GLN A 140 -16.16 20.52 -10.85
CA GLN A 140 -17.29 19.58 -10.95
C GLN A 140 -17.16 18.37 -10.02
N SER A 141 -15.97 18.13 -9.45
CA SER A 141 -15.73 17.05 -8.49
C SER A 141 -16.17 17.39 -7.07
N ASN A 142 -16.46 18.67 -6.78
CA ASN A 142 -16.81 19.13 -5.44
C ASN A 142 -18.07 18.42 -4.93
N GLY A 143 -17.96 17.82 -3.74
CA GLY A 143 -19.05 17.07 -3.13
C GLY A 143 -19.35 15.70 -3.76
N ARG A 144 -18.60 15.25 -4.76
CA ARG A 144 -18.81 13.95 -5.43
C ARG A 144 -17.73 12.92 -5.07
N CYS A 145 -18.09 11.64 -5.14
CA CYS A 145 -17.16 10.53 -5.00
C CYS A 145 -16.50 10.23 -6.35
N TYR A 146 -15.21 9.85 -6.33
CA TYR A 146 -14.53 9.39 -7.55
C TYR A 146 -14.87 7.92 -7.80
N THR A 147 -15.42 7.60 -8.97
CA THR A 147 -15.95 6.27 -9.31
C THR A 147 -15.43 5.72 -10.65
N ALA A 148 -14.51 6.43 -11.30
CA ALA A 148 -14.01 6.10 -12.64
C ALA A 148 -12.59 5.50 -12.60
N GLY A 149 -12.05 5.19 -13.78
CA GLY A 149 -10.68 4.69 -13.93
C GLY A 149 -10.51 3.33 -13.25
N LEU A 150 -9.38 3.08 -12.59
CA LEU A 150 -9.17 1.81 -11.90
C LEU A 150 -10.17 1.57 -10.76
N PHE A 151 -10.73 2.63 -10.17
CA PHE A 151 -11.73 2.52 -9.12
C PHE A 151 -13.07 1.96 -9.62
N SER A 152 -13.36 1.99 -10.93
CA SER A 152 -14.55 1.31 -11.47
C SER A 152 -14.42 -0.22 -11.53
N LEU A 153 -13.20 -0.75 -11.34
CA LEU A 153 -12.95 -2.20 -11.28
C LEU A 153 -13.15 -2.76 -9.87
N SER A 154 -12.83 -1.95 -8.85
CA SER A 154 -12.99 -2.27 -7.44
C SER A 154 -12.91 -0.98 -6.62
N ARG A 155 -13.79 -0.85 -5.62
CA ARG A 155 -13.87 0.37 -4.79
C ARG A 155 -12.60 0.62 -3.97
N ASN A 156 -11.81 -0.43 -3.75
CA ASN A 156 -10.53 -0.38 -3.05
C ASN A 156 -9.40 -1.01 -3.88
N ILE A 157 -9.37 -0.76 -5.19
CA ILE A 157 -8.34 -1.26 -6.10
C ILE A 157 -6.91 -0.91 -5.65
N ASN A 158 -6.73 0.21 -4.95
CA ASN A 158 -5.46 0.61 -4.38
C ASN A 158 -4.99 -0.35 -3.27
N TYR A 159 -5.90 -0.81 -2.41
CA TYR A 159 -5.62 -1.81 -1.38
C TYR A 159 -5.32 -3.17 -2.00
N PHE A 160 -6.06 -3.55 -3.04
CA PHE A 160 -5.74 -4.76 -3.80
C PHE A 160 -4.34 -4.69 -4.42
N GLY A 161 -3.94 -3.53 -4.95
CA GLY A 161 -2.58 -3.30 -5.43
C GLY A 161 -1.50 -3.54 -4.36
N ASP A 162 -1.75 -3.12 -3.11
CA ASP A 162 -0.82 -3.41 -2.01
C ASP A 162 -0.77 -4.90 -1.67
N VAL A 163 -1.90 -5.60 -1.64
CA VAL A 163 -1.94 -7.07 -1.43
C VAL A 163 -1.14 -7.80 -2.51
N VAL A 164 -1.37 -7.47 -3.79
CA VAL A 164 -0.66 -8.09 -4.92
C VAL A 164 0.84 -7.84 -4.85
N LEU A 165 1.24 -6.62 -4.52
CA LEU A 165 2.65 -6.25 -4.37
C LEU A 165 3.32 -7.02 -3.22
N PHE A 166 2.70 -7.06 -2.04
CA PHE A 166 3.28 -7.78 -0.90
C PHE A 166 3.26 -9.29 -1.11
N ALA A 167 2.30 -9.84 -1.85
CA ALA A 167 2.30 -11.23 -2.25
C ALA A 167 3.48 -11.58 -3.16
N ALA A 168 3.74 -10.74 -4.16
CA ALA A 168 4.90 -10.89 -5.03
C ALA A 168 6.23 -10.74 -4.27
N TRP A 169 6.32 -9.78 -3.37
CA TRP A 169 7.53 -9.56 -2.57
C TRP A 169 7.79 -10.73 -1.62
N ALA A 170 6.76 -11.22 -0.93
CA ALA A 170 6.83 -12.42 -0.10
C ALA A 170 7.23 -13.65 -0.91
N GLY A 171 6.64 -13.85 -2.09
CA GLY A 171 6.99 -14.95 -2.99
C GLY A 171 8.46 -14.92 -3.43
N THR A 172 9.00 -13.71 -3.66
CA THR A 172 10.41 -13.51 -4.03
C THR A 172 11.37 -13.94 -2.92
N THR A 173 10.92 -14.08 -1.66
CA THR A 173 11.76 -14.61 -0.57
C THR A 173 12.08 -16.12 -0.72
N GLY A 174 11.36 -16.83 -1.59
CA GLY A 174 11.50 -18.28 -1.77
C GLY A 174 10.94 -19.11 -0.62
N CYS A 175 10.18 -18.51 0.30
CA CYS A 175 9.57 -19.22 1.43
C CYS A 175 8.09 -18.87 1.60
N TRP A 176 7.25 -19.90 1.57
CA TRP A 176 5.79 -19.75 1.68
C TRP A 176 5.34 -19.18 3.03
N ILE A 177 6.14 -19.32 4.10
CA ILE A 177 5.83 -18.76 5.43
C ILE A 177 5.57 -17.25 5.32
N ASN A 178 6.34 -16.54 4.49
CA ASN A 178 6.20 -15.10 4.30
C ASN A 178 4.85 -14.68 3.67
N ALA A 179 4.03 -15.62 3.18
CA ALA A 179 2.66 -15.35 2.74
C ALA A 179 1.75 -14.84 3.88
N TRP A 180 2.14 -14.99 5.15
CA TRP A 180 1.38 -14.41 6.27
C TRP A 180 1.18 -12.90 6.09
N ALA A 181 2.17 -12.18 5.55
CA ALA A 181 2.13 -10.72 5.42
C ALA A 181 1.02 -10.23 4.47
N PRO A 182 0.96 -10.66 3.19
CA PRO A 182 -0.14 -10.29 2.30
C PRO A 182 -1.49 -10.85 2.74
N ILE A 183 -1.54 -12.04 3.36
CA ILE A 183 -2.79 -12.61 3.87
C ILE A 183 -3.35 -11.76 5.01
N LEU A 184 -2.54 -11.48 6.02
CA LEU A 184 -2.96 -10.66 7.16
C LEU A 184 -3.31 -9.24 6.72
N MET A 185 -2.59 -8.67 5.75
CA MET A 185 -2.94 -7.39 5.13
C MET A 185 -4.30 -7.42 4.41
N ALA A 186 -4.59 -8.46 3.65
CA ALA A 186 -5.89 -8.61 2.99
C ALA A 186 -7.01 -8.73 4.04
N LEU A 187 -6.81 -9.51 5.10
CA LEU A 187 -7.76 -9.66 6.21
C LEU A 187 -8.00 -8.34 6.94
N THR A 188 -6.95 -7.58 7.26
CA THR A 188 -7.10 -6.28 7.93
C THR A 188 -7.79 -5.26 7.04
N PHE A 189 -7.52 -5.28 5.73
CA PHE A 189 -8.30 -4.47 4.78
C PHE A 189 -9.76 -4.87 4.75
N TRP A 190 -10.06 -6.16 4.64
CA TRP A 190 -11.42 -6.66 4.53
C TRP A 190 -12.27 -6.41 5.78
N PHE A 191 -11.73 -6.72 6.96
CA PHE A 191 -12.51 -6.68 8.21
C PHE A 191 -12.50 -5.32 8.91
N HIS A 192 -11.52 -4.45 8.64
CA HIS A 192 -11.37 -3.19 9.38
C HIS A 192 -11.35 -1.98 8.45
N HIS A 193 -10.35 -1.89 7.56
CA HIS A 193 -10.14 -0.65 6.81
C HIS A 193 -11.21 -0.36 5.76
N ILE A 194 -11.73 -1.37 5.06
CA ILE A 194 -12.80 -1.20 4.07
C ILE A 194 -14.11 -0.82 4.76
N PRO A 195 -14.61 -1.56 5.78
CA PRO A 195 -15.85 -1.17 6.48
C PRO A 195 -15.83 0.26 7.02
N ASP A 196 -14.75 0.65 7.70
CA ASP A 196 -14.61 2.01 8.25
C ASP A 196 -14.64 3.08 7.14
N LYS A 197 -13.90 2.83 6.05
CA LYS A 197 -13.85 3.73 4.90
C LYS A 197 -15.21 3.83 4.21
N GLU A 198 -15.88 2.72 3.97
CA GLU A 198 -17.17 2.70 3.27
C GLU A 198 -18.27 3.34 4.13
N MET A 199 -18.29 3.13 5.45
CA MET A 199 -19.20 3.83 6.36
C MET A 199 -18.98 5.35 6.31
N TYR A 200 -17.73 5.81 6.31
CA TYR A 200 -17.41 7.23 6.15
C TYR A 200 -17.88 7.79 4.80
N LEU A 201 -17.62 7.07 3.71
CA LEU A 201 -18.01 7.49 2.36
C LEU A 201 -19.54 7.51 2.18
N ALA A 202 -20.25 6.53 2.73
CA ALA A 202 -21.71 6.50 2.75
C ALA A 202 -22.30 7.73 3.45
N LYS A 203 -21.78 8.09 4.63
CA LYS A 203 -22.20 9.30 5.37
C LYS A 203 -21.88 10.58 4.61
N ARG A 204 -20.72 10.65 3.95
CA ARG A 204 -20.24 11.86 3.25
C ARG A 204 -20.96 12.11 1.92
N TYR A 205 -21.22 11.06 1.16
CA TYR A 205 -21.68 11.17 -0.23
C TYR A 205 -23.14 10.74 -0.44
N GLY A 206 -23.77 10.11 0.57
CA GLY A 206 -25.19 9.76 0.54
C GLY A 206 -25.56 8.97 -0.71
N ARG A 207 -26.53 9.47 -1.47
CA ARG A 207 -27.02 8.84 -2.71
C ARG A 207 -25.91 8.55 -3.73
N TYR A 208 -24.92 9.42 -3.88
CA TYR A 208 -23.80 9.19 -4.80
C TYR A 208 -22.94 7.98 -4.41
N TRP A 209 -22.91 7.63 -3.12
CA TRP A 209 -22.25 6.41 -2.66
C TRP A 209 -23.07 5.17 -3.02
N SER A 210 -24.40 5.21 -2.83
CA SER A 210 -25.29 4.11 -3.21
C SER A 210 -25.20 3.81 -4.72
N GLU A 211 -25.22 4.83 -5.57
CA GLU A 211 -25.06 4.68 -7.02
C GLU A 211 -23.70 4.05 -7.39
N TYR A 212 -22.65 4.35 -6.62
CA TYR A 212 -21.34 3.76 -6.84
C TYR A 212 -21.28 2.28 -6.41
N LEU A 213 -21.95 1.90 -5.31
CA LEU A 213 -22.06 0.51 -4.90
C LEU A 213 -22.73 -0.34 -5.98
N GLU A 214 -23.75 0.20 -6.66
CA GLU A 214 -24.43 -0.47 -7.77
C GLU A 214 -23.53 -0.57 -9.01
N GLN A 215 -22.80 0.49 -9.35
CA GLN A 215 -21.90 0.52 -10.51
C GLN A 215 -20.64 -0.34 -10.33
N THR A 216 -20.14 -0.44 -9.10
CA THR A 216 -18.91 -1.15 -8.78
C THR A 216 -19.15 -2.00 -7.53
N PRO A 217 -19.72 -3.21 -7.69
CA PRO A 217 -20.08 -4.07 -6.55
C PRO A 217 -18.87 -4.65 -5.82
N TYR A 218 -17.71 -4.73 -6.48
CA TYR A 218 -16.50 -5.35 -5.92
C TYR A 218 -15.79 -4.44 -4.92
N ALA A 219 -15.61 -4.94 -3.69
CA ALA A 219 -15.03 -4.17 -2.60
C ALA A 219 -13.50 -4.09 -2.68
N LEU A 220 -12.82 -5.24 -2.79
CA LEU A 220 -11.36 -5.35 -2.77
C LEU A 220 -10.82 -5.95 -4.07
N ILE A 221 -11.14 -7.20 -4.36
CA ILE A 221 -10.63 -7.91 -5.54
C ILE A 221 -11.62 -7.72 -6.69
N PRO A 222 -11.18 -7.24 -7.87
CA PRO A 222 -12.05 -7.15 -9.04
C PRO A 222 -12.70 -8.50 -9.37
N CYS A 223 -13.98 -8.47 -9.73
CA CYS A 223 -14.76 -9.67 -10.08
C CYS A 223 -15.01 -10.67 -8.93
N ILE A 224 -14.74 -10.28 -7.67
CA ILE A 224 -15.04 -11.08 -6.47
C ILE A 224 -15.84 -10.20 -5.50
N CYS A 225 -17.00 -10.70 -5.07
CA CYS A 225 -17.92 -10.02 -4.16
C CYS A 225 -17.52 -10.20 -2.69
#